data_AF-A0A519XPT9-F1
#
_entry.id   AF-A0A519XPT9-F1
#
_cell.length_a   1.000
_cell.length_b   1.000
_cell.length_c   1.000
_cell.angle_alpha   90.00
_cell.angle_beta   90.00
_cell.angle_gamma   90.00
#
_symmetry.space_group_name_H-M   'P 1'
#
loop_
_entity.id
_entity.type
_entity.pdbx_description
1 polymer ?
#
loop_
_entity_poly.entity_id
_entity_poly.type
_entity_poly.pdbx_seq_one_letter_code
_entity_poly.pdbx_strand_id
1 'polypeptide(L)'
;MKKKYLLIPLILAGSFSTYAQVSAVQNLNKNYQTGLELLDKEKYTAASQQFKLVEQQRFKPASQSESNAELSLLKENAKFYAAVCALELTNSDAESLFQAFIRDYPL
;
A
#
# COMPACT_ATOMS: atom_id res chain seq x y z
N MET A 1 17.44 46.33 38.60
CA MET A 1 17.25 44.89 38.90
C MET A 1 16.38 44.24 37.83
N LYS A 2 16.88 43.14 37.24
CA LYS A 2 16.15 41.98 36.68
C LYS A 2 14.95 42.23 35.71
N LYS A 3 15.26 42.52 34.44
CA LYS A 3 14.37 42.20 33.29
C LYS A 3 14.91 41.00 32.49
N LYS A 4 15.13 39.86 33.15
CA LYS A 4 15.80 38.68 32.56
C LYS A 4 14.88 37.48 32.23
N TYR A 5 13.56 37.60 32.41
CA TYR A 5 12.66 36.43 32.40
C TYR A 5 11.49 36.50 31.42
N LEU A 6 11.46 37.47 30.48
CA LEU A 6 10.32 37.62 29.58
C LEU A 6 10.30 36.63 28.40
N LEU A 7 11.37 35.86 28.20
CA LEU A 7 11.48 34.87 27.10
C LEU A 7 11.27 33.41 27.53
N ILE A 8 10.99 33.16 28.81
CA ILE A 8 10.85 31.78 29.33
C ILE A 8 9.58 31.04 28.84
N PRO A 9 8.40 31.67 28.65
CA PRO A 9 7.22 30.89 28.25
C PRO A 9 7.22 30.51 26.76
N LEU A 10 8.13 31.05 25.94
CA LEU A 10 8.16 30.80 24.49
C LEU A 10 8.75 29.42 24.13
N ILE A 11 9.58 28.85 25.00
CA ILE A 11 10.30 27.58 24.73
C ILE A 11 9.41 26.35 25.05
N LEU A 12 8.34 26.51 25.85
CA LEU A 12 7.46 25.41 26.25
C LEU A 12 6.31 25.12 25.26
N ALA A 13 6.12 25.96 24.23
CA ALA A 13 5.05 25.80 23.24
C ALA A 13 5.45 24.95 22.01
N GLY A 14 6.64 24.35 21.99
CA GLY A 14 7.24 23.76 20.78
C GLY A 14 7.00 22.27 20.53
N SER A 15 6.43 21.50 21.46
CA SER A 15 6.23 20.05 21.28
C SER A 15 4.91 19.72 20.59
N PHE A 16 4.71 20.23 19.38
CA PHE A 16 3.69 19.69 18.47
C PHE A 16 4.31 18.53 17.70
N SER A 17 3.97 17.30 18.08
CA SER A 17 4.26 16.12 17.26
C SER A 17 3.56 16.27 15.93
N THR A 18 4.32 16.57 14.87
CA THR A 18 3.79 16.60 13.51
C THR A 18 3.68 15.16 13.03
N TYR A 19 2.45 14.65 12.95
CA TYR A 19 2.19 13.41 12.23
C TYR A 19 2.30 13.73 10.74
N ALA A 20 3.42 13.34 10.11
CA ALA A 20 3.54 13.40 8.66
C ALA A 20 2.43 12.54 8.04
N GLN A 21 1.59 13.13 7.19
CA GLN A 21 0.52 12.40 6.51
C GLN A 21 1.14 11.40 5.54
N VAL A 22 1.07 10.11 5.85
CA VAL A 22 1.48 9.04 4.93
C VAL A 22 0.52 9.07 3.75
N SER A 23 1.05 9.21 2.54
CA SER A 23 0.23 9.23 1.34
C SER A 23 -0.48 7.89 1.13
N ALA A 24 -1.64 7.91 0.47
CA ALA A 24 -2.34 6.67 0.09
C ALA A 24 -1.43 5.75 -0.74
N VAL A 25 -0.56 6.32 -1.59
CA VAL A 25 0.42 5.60 -2.41
C VAL A 25 1.44 4.87 -1.55
N GLN A 26 2.00 5.54 -0.53
CA GLN A 26 2.96 4.93 0.39
C GLN A 26 2.36 3.76 1.18
N ASN A 27 1.12 3.90 1.65
CA ASN A 27 0.42 2.81 2.33
C ASN A 27 0.16 1.62 1.40
N LEU A 28 -0.20 1.87 0.14
CA LEU A 28 -0.37 0.81 -0.85
C LEU A 28 0.93 0.08 -1.13
N ASN A 29 2.02 0.80 -1.37
CA ASN A 29 3.32 0.19 -1.58
C ASN A 29 3.71 -0.64 -0.36
N LYS A 30 3.48 -0.15 0.87
CA LYS A 30 3.73 -0.92 2.09
C LYS A 30 2.94 -2.23 2.13
N ASN A 31 1.64 -2.22 1.82
CA ASN A 31 0.84 -3.45 1.78
C ASN A 31 1.37 -4.42 0.72
N TYR A 32 1.72 -3.93 -0.46
CA TYR A 32 2.30 -4.74 -1.53
C TYR A 32 3.62 -5.38 -1.10
N GLN A 33 4.56 -4.61 -0.53
CA GLN A 33 5.83 -5.13 -0.02
C GLN A 33 5.61 -6.16 1.10
N THR A 34 4.68 -5.88 2.02
CA THR A 34 4.31 -6.84 3.08
C THR A 34 3.76 -8.13 2.48
N GLY A 35 2.96 -8.05 1.41
CA GLY A 35 2.46 -9.20 0.67
C GLY A 35 3.59 -10.03 0.07
N LEU A 36 4.59 -9.39 -0.54
CA LEU A 36 5.78 -10.06 -1.09
C LEU A 36 6.60 -10.76 -0.01
N GLU A 37 6.84 -10.12 1.13
CA GLU A 37 7.56 -10.73 2.25
C GLU A 37 6.81 -11.94 2.84
N LEU A 38 5.48 -11.89 2.88
CA LEU A 38 4.67 -13.00 3.34
C LEU A 38 4.66 -14.14 2.33
N LEU A 39 4.60 -13.83 1.03
CA LEU A 39 4.68 -14.78 -0.07
C LEU A 39 6.01 -15.53 -0.06
N ASP A 40 7.13 -14.80 0.09
CA ASP A 40 8.48 -15.37 0.22
C ASP A 40 8.60 -16.32 1.42
N LYS A 41 7.83 -16.07 2.48
CA LYS A 41 7.71 -16.93 3.67
C LYS A 41 6.63 -18.00 3.55
N GLU A 42 6.07 -18.22 2.36
CA GLU A 42 5.02 -19.20 2.06
C GLU A 42 3.72 -18.99 2.88
N LYS A 43 3.51 -17.77 3.40
CA LYS A 43 2.30 -17.42 4.17
C LYS A 43 1.19 -16.94 3.23
N TYR A 44 0.77 -17.81 2.32
CA TYR A 44 -0.10 -17.46 1.19
C TYR A 44 -1.44 -16.83 1.59
N THR A 45 -2.09 -17.30 2.67
CA THR A 45 -3.35 -16.71 3.15
C THR A 45 -3.16 -15.26 3.58
N ALA A 46 -2.08 -14.97 4.33
CA ALA A 46 -1.79 -13.63 4.81
C ALA A 46 -1.30 -12.73 3.66
N ALA A 47 -0.49 -13.26 2.75
CA ALA A 47 -0.04 -12.56 1.54
C ALA A 47 -1.24 -12.15 0.66
N SER A 48 -2.15 -13.09 0.37
CA SER A 48 -3.37 -12.83 -0.39
C SER A 48 -4.22 -11.70 0.19
N GLN A 49 -4.33 -11.64 1.53
CA GLN A 49 -5.03 -10.54 2.20
C GLN A 49 -4.36 -9.18 1.96
N GLN A 50 -3.03 -9.11 2.02
CA GLN A 50 -2.29 -7.88 1.72
C GLN A 50 -2.49 -7.42 0.28
N PHE A 51 -2.42 -8.34 -0.69
CA PHE A 51 -2.65 -8.02 -2.10
C PHE A 51 -4.07 -7.53 -2.37
N LYS A 52 -5.09 -8.14 -1.74
CA LYS A 52 -6.49 -7.67 -1.84
C LYS A 52 -6.68 -6.24 -1.33
N LEU A 53 -5.95 -5.83 -0.28
CA LEU A 53 -5.99 -4.45 0.20
C LEU A 53 -5.46 -3.46 -0.85
N VAL A 54 -4.47 -3.86 -1.65
CA VAL A 54 -3.93 -3.04 -2.74
C VAL A 54 -4.96 -2.91 -3.86
N GLU A 55 -5.62 -4.01 -4.24
CA GLU A 55 -6.63 -4.04 -5.30
C GLU A 55 -7.88 -3.20 -4.97
N GLN A 56 -8.36 -3.27 -3.72
CA GLN A 56 -9.61 -2.65 -3.27
C GLN A 56 -9.55 -1.12 -3.16
N GLN A 57 -8.35 -0.53 -3.13
CA GLN A 57 -8.21 0.91 -2.97
C GLN A 57 -8.79 1.66 -4.16
N ARG A 58 -9.79 2.51 -3.91
CA ARG A 58 -10.39 3.36 -4.96
C ARG A 58 -9.54 4.61 -5.12
N PHE A 59 -9.10 4.87 -6.35
CA PHE A 59 -8.40 6.12 -6.66
C PHE A 59 -9.42 7.22 -6.92
N LYS A 60 -9.26 8.35 -6.22
CA LYS A 60 -9.78 9.61 -6.72
C LYS A 60 -8.78 10.09 -7.77
N PRO A 61 -9.22 10.54 -8.96
CA PRO A 61 -8.31 11.09 -9.94
C PRO A 61 -7.60 12.31 -9.33
N ALA A 62 -6.35 12.12 -8.91
CA ALA A 62 -5.47 13.20 -8.51
C ALA A 62 -4.84 13.79 -9.78
N SER A 63 -4.57 15.09 -9.76
CA SER A 63 -4.02 15.87 -10.88
C SER A 63 -2.59 15.48 -11.30
N GLN A 64 -1.99 14.44 -10.71
CA GLN A 64 -0.62 13.98 -10.95
C GLN A 64 -0.63 12.66 -11.72
N SER A 65 -0.29 12.74 -13.02
CA SER A 65 -0.29 11.61 -13.97
C SER A 65 0.68 10.47 -13.58
N GLU A 66 1.88 10.81 -13.11
CA GLU A 66 2.92 9.81 -12.77
C GLU A 66 2.54 8.92 -11.59
N SER A 67 1.90 9.50 -10.57
CA SER A 67 1.37 8.75 -9.42
C SER A 67 0.33 7.72 -9.86
N ASN A 68 -0.51 8.05 -10.85
CA ASN A 68 -1.53 7.13 -11.34
C ASN A 68 -0.93 5.93 -12.09
N ALA A 69 0.19 6.11 -12.81
CA ALA A 69 0.85 5.02 -13.52
C ALA A 69 1.51 4.02 -12.56
N GLU A 70 2.27 4.51 -11.58
CA GLU A 70 2.90 3.66 -10.55
C GLU A 70 1.86 2.89 -9.74
N LEU A 71 0.75 3.57 -9.40
CA LEU A 71 -0.39 2.95 -8.72
C LEU A 71 -1.07 1.87 -9.55
N SER A 72 -1.20 2.09 -10.87
CA SER A 72 -1.78 1.10 -11.78
C SER A 72 -0.92 -0.17 -11.83
N LEU A 73 0.40 -0.01 -11.96
CA LEU A 73 1.36 -1.11 -11.95
C LEU A 73 1.31 -1.89 -10.63
N LEU A 74 1.23 -1.18 -9.51
CA LEU A 74 1.15 -1.82 -8.20
C LEU A 74 -0.11 -2.68 -8.05
N LYS A 75 -1.25 -2.20 -8.56
CA LYS A 75 -2.50 -2.96 -8.57
C LYS A 75 -2.47 -4.18 -9.47
N GLU A 76 -1.94 -4.01 -10.68
CA GLU A 76 -1.74 -5.09 -11.63
C GLU A 76 -0.92 -6.21 -11.00
N ASN A 77 0.25 -5.86 -10.44
CA ASN A 77 1.12 -6.79 -9.77
C ASN A 77 0.44 -7.45 -8.56
N ALA A 78 -0.28 -6.68 -7.74
CA ALA A 78 -1.01 -7.24 -6.60
C ALA A 78 -2.04 -8.29 -7.03
N LYS A 79 -2.80 -8.04 -8.10
CA LYS A 79 -3.77 -8.99 -8.64
C LYS A 79 -3.09 -10.28 -9.13
N PHE A 80 -1.97 -10.15 -9.82
CA PHE A 80 -1.17 -11.30 -10.23
C PHE A 80 -0.75 -12.15 -9.02
N TYR A 81 -0.15 -11.54 -8.00
CA TYR A 81 0.29 -12.26 -6.81
C TYR A 81 -0.86 -12.80 -5.95
N ALA A 82 -2.04 -12.17 -5.96
CA ALA A 82 -3.24 -12.75 -5.35
C ALA A 82 -3.65 -14.05 -6.05
N ALA A 83 -3.54 -14.12 -7.39
CA ALA A 83 -3.77 -15.35 -8.15
C ALA A 83 -2.72 -16.43 -7.86
N VAL A 84 -1.43 -16.04 -7.74
CA VAL A 84 -0.36 -16.95 -7.29
C VAL A 84 -0.69 -17.53 -5.91
N CYS A 85 -1.08 -16.69 -4.94
CA CYS A 85 -1.45 -17.18 -3.61
C CYS A 85 -2.63 -18.17 -3.67
N ALA A 86 -3.62 -17.92 -4.54
CA ALA A 86 -4.76 -18.83 -4.71
C ALA A 86 -4.32 -20.18 -5.30
N LEU A 87 -3.37 -20.18 -6.24
CA LEU A 87 -2.78 -21.39 -6.81
C LEU A 87 -2.04 -22.22 -5.75
N GLU A 88 -1.18 -21.58 -4.95
CA GLU A 88 -0.40 -22.23 -3.89
C GLU A 88 -1.31 -22.80 -2.78
N LEU A 89 -2.45 -22.14 -2.52
CA LEU A 89 -3.47 -22.64 -1.60
C LEU A 89 -4.38 -23.72 -2.21
N THR A 90 -4.18 -24.11 -3.47
CA THR A 90 -5.02 -25.05 -4.22
C THR A 90 -6.50 -24.64 -4.27
N ASN A 91 -6.77 -23.34 -4.30
CA ASN A 91 -8.14 -22.84 -4.42
C ASN A 91 -8.69 -23.18 -5.81
N SER A 92 -9.97 -23.56 -5.86
CA SER A 92 -10.65 -23.95 -7.10
C SER A 92 -10.81 -22.82 -8.11
N ASP A 93 -10.67 -21.57 -7.68
CA ASP A 93 -10.80 -20.37 -8.52
C ASP A 93 -9.46 -19.85 -9.05
N ALA A 94 -8.33 -20.46 -8.72
CA ALA A 94 -7.00 -19.98 -9.11
C ALA A 94 -6.85 -19.76 -10.63
N GLU A 95 -7.29 -20.72 -11.44
CA GLU A 95 -7.25 -20.59 -12.90
C GLU A 95 -8.08 -19.40 -13.38
N SER A 96 -9.28 -19.23 -12.83
CA SER A 96 -10.17 -18.12 -13.19
C SER A 96 -9.58 -16.76 -12.83
N LEU A 97 -8.81 -16.68 -11.75
CA LEU A 97 -8.10 -15.46 -11.35
C LEU A 97 -6.97 -15.12 -12.33
N PHE A 98 -6.22 -16.10 -12.81
CA PHE A 98 -5.21 -15.88 -13.85
C PHE A 98 -5.83 -15.48 -15.19
N GLN A 99 -6.92 -16.14 -15.61
CA GLN A 99 -7.65 -15.76 -16.82
C GLN A 99 -8.17 -14.32 -16.72
N ALA A 100 -8.69 -13.93 -15.54
CA ALA A 100 -9.12 -12.56 -15.29
C ALA A 100 -7.96 -11.57 -15.30
N PHE A 101 -6.78 -11.94 -14.79
CA PHE A 101 -5.58 -11.12 -14.89
C PHE A 101 -5.17 -10.89 -16.36
N ILE A 102 -5.02 -11.95 -17.15
CA ILE A 102 -4.61 -11.87 -18.56
C ILE A 102 -5.60 -11.03 -19.38
N ARG A 103 -6.91 -11.21 -19.16
CA ARG A 103 -7.94 -10.43 -19.86
C ARG A 103 -7.86 -8.95 -19.52
N ASP A 104 -7.61 -8.62 -18.25
CA ASP A 104 -7.63 -7.24 -17.78
C ASP A 104 -6.29 -6.51 -18.05
N TYR A 105 -5.20 -7.25 -18.26
CA TYR A 105 -3.85 -6.75 -18.55
C TYR A 105 -3.21 -7.53 -19.73
N PRO A 106 -3.72 -7.37 -20.96
CA PRO A 106 -3.13 -8.00 -22.14
C PRO A 106 -1.78 -7.34 -22.49
N LEU A 107 -0.84 -8.16 -22.98
CA LEU A 107 0.46 -7.71 -23.52
C LEU A 107 0.31 -6.92 -24.83
#